data_AF-A0A5D3DY15-F1
#
_entry.id   AF-A0A5D3DY15-F1
#
_cell.length_a   1.000
_cell.length_b   1.000
_cell.length_c   1.000
_cell.angle_alpha   90.00
_cell.angle_beta   90.00
_cell.angle_gamma   90.00
#
_symmetry.space_group_name_H-M   'P 1'
#
loop_
_entity.id
_entity.type
_entity.pdbx_description
1 polymer ?
#
loop_
_entity_poly.entity_id
_entity_poly.type
_entity_poly.pdbx_seq_one_letter_code
_entity_poly.pdbx_strand_id
1 'polypeptide(L)'
;MTEEELLWRASLVPRRIPKLPSTETSRRKIAFLFLTKDGVSLAPLWELFFKGYAGLYSIYVHRSPSSNSTVDSSSVFYGRSIPSKVR
;
A
#
# COMPACT_ATOMS: atom_id res chain seq x y z
N MET A 1 -17.12 -2.46 -4.09
CA MET A 1 -17.27 -1.19 -3.35
C MET A 1 -17.45 -0.08 -4.36
N THR A 2 -18.39 0.83 -4.13
CA THR A 2 -18.62 1.99 -5.01
C THR A 2 -17.77 3.19 -4.56
N GLU A 3 -17.67 4.23 -5.40
CA GLU A 3 -16.86 5.42 -5.10
C GLU A 3 -17.47 6.24 -3.95
N GLU A 4 -18.79 6.29 -3.90
CA GLU A 4 -19.57 6.97 -2.86
C GLU A 4 -19.34 6.28 -1.51
N GLU A 5 -19.28 4.94 -1.50
CA GLU A 5 -19.01 4.18 -0.29
C GLU A 5 -17.56 4.41 0.20
N LEU A 6 -16.59 4.51 -0.72
CA LEU A 6 -15.21 4.82 -0.38
C LEU A 6 -15.05 6.24 0.15
N LEU A 7 -15.68 7.23 -0.49
CA LEU A 7 -15.66 8.63 -0.07
C LEU A 7 -16.31 8.81 1.30
N TRP A 8 -17.44 8.14 1.55
CA TRP A 8 -18.08 8.12 2.86
C TRP A 8 -17.15 7.55 3.94
N ARG A 9 -16.50 6.42 3.68
CA ARG A 9 -15.55 5.81 4.62
C ARG A 9 -14.34 6.70 4.90
N ALA A 10 -13.81 7.38 3.88
CA ALA A 10 -12.67 8.29 4.01
C ALA A 10 -13.02 9.60 4.73
N SER A 11 -14.27 10.07 4.65
CA SER A 11 -14.75 11.27 5.34
C SER A 11 -15.05 11.04 6.83
N LEU A 12 -15.08 9.78 7.28
CA LEU A 12 -15.17 9.47 8.70
C LEU A 12 -13.90 9.95 9.41
N VAL A 13 -14.04 10.98 10.26
CA VAL A 13 -13.00 11.33 11.24
C VAL A 13 -12.73 10.11 12.10
N PRO A 14 -11.46 9.74 12.36
CA PRO A 14 -11.14 8.68 13.31
C PRO A 14 -11.68 9.07 14.69
N ARG A 15 -12.92 8.70 15.00
CA ARG A 15 -13.44 8.78 16.37
C ARG A 15 -12.54 7.85 17.16
N ARG A 16 -11.92 8.38 18.23
CA ARG A 16 -11.05 7.62 19.13
C ARG A 16 -11.57 6.20 19.24
N ILE A 17 -10.87 5.26 18.62
CA ILE A 17 -11.25 3.85 18.67
C ILE A 17 -11.29 3.52 20.16
N PRO A 18 -12.46 3.19 20.75
CA PRO A 18 -12.53 2.79 22.14
C PRO A 18 -11.52 1.66 22.25
N LYS A 19 -10.51 1.85 23.11
CA LYS A 19 -9.34 0.99 23.31
C LYS A 19 -9.74 -0.46 23.01
N LEU A 20 -9.53 -0.91 21.77
CA LEU A 20 -9.94 -2.24 21.35
C LEU A 20 -9.22 -3.17 22.32
N PRO A 21 -9.90 -4.14 22.98
CA PRO A 21 -9.23 -5.01 23.94
C PRO A 21 -7.96 -5.49 23.28
N SER A 22 -6.83 -5.17 23.91
CA SER A 22 -5.50 -5.47 23.41
C SER A 22 -5.31 -6.98 23.50
N THR A 23 -5.99 -7.71 22.64
CA THR A 23 -5.58 -9.03 22.24
C THR A 23 -4.21 -8.86 21.60
N GLU A 24 -3.31 -9.80 21.83
CA GLU A 24 -1.87 -9.82 21.49
C GLU A 24 -1.49 -9.44 20.03
N THR A 25 -2.47 -9.14 19.17
CA THR A 25 -2.32 -8.94 17.73
C THR A 25 -2.67 -7.52 17.28
N SER A 26 -2.48 -6.49 18.12
CA SER A 26 -2.42 -5.09 17.64
C SER A 26 -1.05 -4.80 17.00
N ARG A 27 -0.67 -5.62 16.01
CA ARG A 27 0.57 -5.43 15.25
C ARG A 27 0.35 -4.21 14.36
N ARG A 28 0.84 -3.04 14.81
CA ARG A 28 0.77 -1.78 14.06
C ARG A 28 1.33 -2.00 12.66
N LYS A 29 0.45 -1.99 11.66
CA LYS A 29 0.80 -2.21 10.26
C LYS A 29 0.94 -0.85 9.56
N ILE A 30 2.07 -0.61 8.92
CA ILE A 30 2.33 0.66 8.22
C ILE A 30 1.96 0.50 6.74
N ALA A 31 1.22 1.46 6.18
CA ALA A 31 0.93 1.50 4.75
C ALA A 31 1.90 2.44 4.04
N PHE A 32 2.59 1.95 3.01
CA PHE A 32 3.46 2.71 2.14
C PHE A 32 2.80 2.90 0.79
N LEU A 33 2.70 4.14 0.32
CA LEU A 33 2.19 4.51 -0.99
C LEU A 33 3.33 5.09 -1.84
N PHE A 34 3.66 4.43 -2.93
CA PHE A 34 4.64 4.89 -3.91
C PHE A 34 3.91 5.44 -5.13
N LEU A 35 3.98 6.76 -5.31
CA LEU A 35 3.48 7.44 -6.51
C LEU A 35 4.65 7.58 -7.48
N THR A 36 4.60 6.85 -8.60
CA THR A 36 5.73 6.76 -9.53
C THR A 36 5.26 6.85 -10.96
N LYS A 37 6.10 7.33 -11.87
CA LYS A 37 5.76 7.36 -13.29
C LYS A 37 5.89 5.96 -13.90
N ASP A 38 7.09 5.38 -13.80
CA ASP A 38 7.42 4.12 -14.46
C ASP A 38 7.63 2.98 -13.46
N GLY A 39 8.58 3.13 -12.54
CA GLY A 39 8.92 2.14 -11.51
C GLY A 39 9.30 2.80 -10.18
N VAL A 40 9.50 1.97 -9.15
CA VAL A 40 9.87 2.47 -7.83
C VAL A 40 11.35 2.86 -7.81
N SER A 41 11.62 4.16 -7.75
CA SER A 41 12.98 4.68 -7.55
C SER A 41 13.58 4.08 -6.27
N LEU A 42 14.86 3.68 -6.35
CA LEU A 42 15.56 3.01 -5.26
C LEU A 42 14.93 1.67 -4.84
N ALA A 43 14.25 0.96 -5.76
CA ALA A 43 13.67 -0.35 -5.47
C ALA A 43 14.62 -1.32 -4.72
N PRO A 44 15.93 -1.45 -5.08
CA PRO A 44 16.84 -2.32 -4.34
C PRO A 44 17.02 -1.90 -2.87
N LEU A 45 17.05 -0.60 -2.57
CA LEU A 45 17.14 -0.10 -1.20
C LEU A 45 15.86 -0.41 -0.41
N TRP A 46 14.71 -0.21 -1.03
CA TRP A 46 13.43 -0.53 -0.41
C TRP A 46 13.27 -2.03 -0.17
N GLU A 47 13.74 -2.89 -1.08
CA GLU A 47 13.77 -4.34 -0.86
C GLU A 47 14.59 -4.72 0.37
N LEU A 48 15.76 -4.10 0.56
CA LEU A 48 16.55 -4.27 1.78
C LEU A 48 15.83 -3.75 3.02
N PHE A 49 15.16 -2.60 2.94
CA PHE A 49 14.39 -2.01 4.03
C PHE A 49 13.23 -2.92 4.48
N PHE A 50 12.54 -3.55 3.54
CA PHE A 50 11.38 -4.40 3.83
C PHE A 50 11.74 -5.85 4.18
N LYS A 51 12.98 -6.28 3.92
CA LYS A 51 13.45 -7.63 4.19
C LYS A 51 13.30 -8.00 5.67
N GLY A 52 12.63 -9.12 5.94
CA GLY A 52 12.41 -9.63 7.31
C GLY A 52 11.23 -8.98 8.06
N TYR A 53 10.59 -7.95 7.50
CA TYR A 53 9.46 -7.26 8.13
C TYR A 53 8.09 -7.65 7.56
N ALA A 54 8.01 -8.81 6.91
CA ALA A 54 6.75 -9.32 6.35
C ALA A 54 5.62 -9.31 7.40
N GLY A 55 4.44 -8.84 6.99
CA GLY A 55 3.27 -8.70 7.87
C GLY A 55 3.21 -7.42 8.71
N LEU A 56 4.29 -6.62 8.79
CA LEU A 56 4.28 -5.31 9.46
C LEU A 56 3.92 -4.15 8.52
N TYR A 57 3.80 -4.41 7.23
CA TYR A 57 3.54 -3.37 6.25
C TYR A 57 2.60 -3.81 5.13
N SER A 58 1.99 -2.82 4.47
CA SER A 58 1.33 -2.94 3.17
C SER A 58 2.03 -1.99 2.20
N ILE A 59 2.30 -2.44 0.97
CA ILE A 59 2.85 -1.60 -0.09
C ILE A 59 1.77 -1.42 -1.16
N TYR A 60 1.59 -0.18 -1.59
CA TYR A 60 0.74 0.22 -2.71
C TYR A 60 1.59 1.02 -3.68
N VAL A 61 1.58 0.64 -4.95
CA VAL A 61 2.33 1.33 -6.00
C VAL A 61 1.33 1.87 -7.01
N HIS A 62 1.25 3.19 -7.13
CA HIS A 62 0.47 3.84 -8.17
C HIS A 62 1.42 4.25 -9.30
N ARG A 63 1.11 3.81 -10.53
CA ARG A 63 1.92 4.05 -11.73
C ARG A 63 1.12 4.78 -12.80
N SER A 64 1.81 5.41 -13.73
CA SER A 64 1.16 5.87 -14.96
C SER A 64 0.61 4.66 -15.73
N PRO A 65 -0.62 4.72 -16.28
CA PRO A 65 -1.19 3.62 -17.09
C PRO A 65 -0.39 3.33 -18.36
N SER A 66 0.50 4.25 -18.77
CA SER A 66 1.42 4.06 -19.90
C SER A 66 2.67 3.25 -19.55
N SER A 67 2.89 2.90 -18.29
CA SER A 67 4.10 2.19 -17.82
C SER A 67 3.90 0.68 -17.90
N ASN A 68 4.72 0.01 -18.72
CA ASN A 68 4.76 -1.45 -18.86
C ASN A 68 5.82 -2.09 -17.96
N SER A 69 6.08 -1.54 -16.77
CA SER A 69 7.10 -2.08 -15.88
C SER A 69 6.67 -3.41 -15.25
N THR A 70 7.28 -4.49 -15.72
CA THR A 70 7.14 -5.82 -15.12
C THR A 70 7.95 -5.87 -13.83
N VAL A 71 7.36 -6.47 -12.79
CA VAL A 71 8.01 -6.68 -11.50
C VAL A 71 8.26 -8.17 -11.35
N ASP A 72 9.48 -8.55 -10.97
CA ASP A 72 9.82 -9.93 -10.68
C ASP A 72 8.94 -10.49 -9.54
N SER A 73 8.53 -11.75 -9.63
CA SER A 73 7.67 -12.39 -8.61
C SER A 73 8.31 -12.47 -7.23
N SER A 74 9.65 -12.42 -7.15
CA SER A 74 10.41 -12.40 -5.90
C SER A 74 10.45 -11.02 -5.22
N SER A 75 10.12 -9.94 -5.94
CA SER A 75 10.20 -8.58 -5.41
C SER A 75 9.07 -8.26 -4.44
N VAL A 76 9.36 -7.41 -3.44
CA VAL A 76 8.35 -6.90 -2.48
C VAL A 76 7.25 -6.08 -3.15
N PHE A 77 7.50 -5.58 -4.37
CA PHE A 77 6.55 -4.80 -5.16
C PHE A 77 5.64 -5.66 -6.05
N TYR A 78 5.85 -6.98 -6.10
CA TYR A 78 5.06 -7.87 -6.96
C TYR A 78 3.58 -7.87 -6.56
N GLY A 79 2.70 -7.69 -7.55
CA GLY A 79 1.25 -7.64 -7.34
C GLY A 79 0.78 -6.46 -6.48
N ARG A 80 1.61 -5.42 -6.28
CA ARG A 80 1.28 -4.24 -5.47
C ARG A 80 0.86 -3.02 -6.28
N SER A 81 0.76 -3.17 -7.60
CA SER A 81 0.38 -2.08 -8.51
C SER A 81 -1.12 -1.82 -8.44
N ILE A 82 -1.51 -0.56 -8.26
CA ILE A 82 -2.89 -0.09 -8.35
C ILE A 82 -3.00 0.76 -9.62
N PRO A 83 -3.91 0.43 -10.56
CA PRO A 83 -4.14 1.24 -11.73
C PRO A 83 -4.83 2.57 -11.37
N SER A 84 -4.50 3.63 -12.09
CA SER A 84 -5.28 4.87 -12.03
C SER A 84 -6.68 4.63 -12.58
N LYS A 85 -7.69 5.29 -12.01
CA LYS A 85 -8.99 5.37 -12.67
C LYS A 85 -8.82 6.03 -14.04
N VAL A 86 -9.31 5.35 -15.08
CA VAL A 86 -9.44 5.95 -16.42
C VAL A 86 -10.51 7.03 -16.30
N ARG A 87 -10.20 8.23 -16.82
CA ARG A 87 -11.12 9.38 -16.82
C ARG A 87 -12.30 9.14 -17.75
#